data_AF-A0A2K8LZ81-F1
#
_entry.id   AF-A0A2K8LZ81-F1
#
_cell.length_a   1.000
_cell.length_b   1.000
_cell.length_c   1.000
_cell.angle_alpha   90.00
_cell.angle_beta   90.00
_cell.angle_gamma   90.00
#
_symmetry.space_group_name_H-M   'P 1'
#
loop_
_entity.id
_entity.type
_entity.pdbx_description
1 polymer ?
#
loop_
_entity_poly.entity_id
_entity_poly.type
_entity_poly.pdbx_seq_one_letter_code
_entity_poly.pdbx_strand_id
1 'polypeptide(L)'
;MASIEDARRRTGYDVTEATVDDVLSALRAAEPPRPDAGVVWWLYAGRKPRTPYLVAGLRGTRGSLAWHENGEVFLPADGAGEEPADYFSLQGAHFPQPAGSEVSAEEVLLAVRELGESQTRPASVSWKPA
;
A
#
# COMPACT_ATOMS: atom_id res chain seq x y z
N MET A 1 9.26 11.39 -22.36
CA MET A 1 7.98 10.96 -21.76
C MET A 1 8.33 10.25 -20.46
N ALA A 2 7.93 10.80 -19.30
CA ALA A 2 8.16 10.13 -18.03
C ALA A 2 7.33 8.83 -18.00
N SER A 3 7.96 7.70 -17.66
CA SER A 3 7.26 6.41 -17.57
C SER A 3 6.20 6.45 -16.47
N ILE A 4 5.17 5.61 -16.56
CA ILE A 4 4.22 5.38 -15.44
C ILE A 4 4.99 4.92 -14.18
N GLU A 5 6.13 4.23 -14.35
CA GLU A 5 7.06 3.94 -13.25
C GLU A 5 7.72 5.20 -12.67
N ASP A 6 8.06 6.21 -13.49
CA ASP A 6 8.64 7.47 -13.01
C ASP A 6 7.60 8.33 -12.26
N ALA A 7 6.33 8.23 -12.64
CA ALA A 7 5.22 8.85 -11.90
C ALA A 7 5.00 8.18 -10.54
N ARG A 8 5.07 6.84 -10.47
CA ARG A 8 4.99 6.07 -9.20
C ARG A 8 6.19 6.34 -8.27
N ARG A 9 7.38 6.54 -8.83
CA ARG A 9 8.60 6.93 -8.07
C ARG A 9 8.53 8.31 -7.41
N ARG A 10 7.64 9.21 -7.86
CA ARG A 10 7.54 10.59 -7.34
C ARG A 10 6.63 10.71 -6.10
N THR A 11 5.95 9.64 -5.69
CA THR A 11 4.97 9.69 -4.59
C THR A 11 5.05 8.52 -3.62
N GLY A 12 5.92 7.53 -3.88
CA GLY A 12 6.17 6.43 -2.97
C GLY A 12 7.27 6.73 -1.96
N TYR A 13 7.23 6.02 -0.84
CA TYR A 13 8.17 6.13 0.27
C TYR A 13 9.12 4.95 0.25
N ASP A 14 10.41 5.21 0.36
CA ASP A 14 11.38 4.18 0.69
C ASP A 14 11.35 3.97 2.21
N VAL A 15 10.95 2.78 2.66
CA VAL A 15 10.83 2.47 4.09
C VAL A 15 12.20 2.36 4.78
N THR A 16 13.31 2.36 4.03
CA THR A 16 14.67 2.33 4.58
C THR A 16 15.19 3.73 4.95
N GLU A 17 14.44 4.77 4.59
CA GLU A 17 14.85 6.17 4.75
C GLU A 17 13.93 6.97 5.66
N ALA A 18 12.85 6.35 6.12
CA ALA A 18 11.94 6.87 7.12
C ALA A 18 11.87 5.86 8.26
N THR A 19 11.57 6.33 9.48
CA THR A 19 11.26 5.39 10.55
C THR A 19 9.90 4.75 10.28
N VAL A 20 9.71 3.50 10.72
CA VAL A 20 8.40 2.83 10.68
C VAL A 20 7.31 3.69 11.30
N ASP A 21 7.61 4.35 12.42
CA ASP A 21 6.63 5.17 13.13
C ASP A 21 6.23 6.42 12.35
N ASP A 22 7.16 7.04 11.61
CA ASP A 22 6.84 8.16 10.72
C ASP A 22 5.91 7.73 9.59
N VAL A 23 6.18 6.57 8.97
CA VAL A 23 5.32 6.01 7.91
C VAL A 23 3.92 5.71 8.45
N LEU A 24 3.84 5.04 9.60
CA LEU A 24 2.55 4.72 10.24
C LEU A 24 1.79 5.98 10.67
N SER A 25 2.50 7.00 11.16
CA SER A 25 1.90 8.29 11.51
C SER A 25 1.33 8.98 10.27
N ALA A 26 2.09 9.01 9.17
CA ALA A 26 1.65 9.59 7.91
C ALA A 26 0.42 8.86 7.32
N LEU A 27 0.39 7.52 7.41
CA LEU A 27 -0.76 6.73 6.98
C LEU A 27 -2.03 7.08 7.76
N ARG A 28 -1.92 7.19 9.09
CA ARG A 28 -3.07 7.49 9.96
C ARG A 28 -3.57 8.92 9.81
N ALA A 29 -2.67 9.87 9.57
CA ALA A 29 -2.99 11.29 9.48
C ALA A 29 -3.55 11.69 8.10
N ALA A 30 -3.57 10.79 7.13
CA ALA A 30 -3.98 11.14 5.79
C ALA A 30 -5.49 11.31 5.68
N GLU A 31 -5.89 12.42 5.06
CA GLU A 31 -7.29 12.73 4.82
C GLU A 31 -7.61 12.41 3.35
N PRO A 32 -8.60 11.54 3.09
CA PRO A 32 -9.05 11.27 1.73
C PRO A 32 -9.76 12.50 1.15
N PRO A 33 -9.76 12.66 -0.18
CA PRO A 33 -10.45 13.78 -0.83
C PRO A 33 -11.98 13.74 -0.67
N ARG A 34 -12.53 12.61 -0.22
CA ARG A 34 -13.96 12.43 0.10
C ARG A 34 -14.15 11.37 1.20
N PRO A 35 -15.28 11.40 1.95
CA PRO A 35 -15.44 10.61 3.17
C PRO A 35 -15.44 9.08 3.00
N ASP A 36 -15.79 8.58 1.81
CA ASP A 36 -15.92 7.15 1.50
C ASP A 36 -14.70 6.56 0.77
N ALA A 37 -13.72 7.40 0.45
CA ALA A 37 -12.49 7.02 -0.22
C ALA A 37 -11.35 6.76 0.76
N GLY A 38 -10.39 5.95 0.32
CA GLY A 38 -9.13 5.76 1.04
C GLY A 38 -7.99 6.61 0.49
N VAL A 39 -6.90 6.65 1.24
CA VAL A 39 -5.60 7.15 0.75
C VAL A 39 -4.66 5.96 0.58
N VAL A 40 -3.84 5.95 -0.47
CA VAL A 40 -2.92 4.85 -0.81
C VAL A 40 -1.50 5.34 -1.07
N TRP A 41 -0.54 4.49 -0.71
CA TRP A 41 0.89 4.73 -0.80
C TRP A 41 1.62 3.55 -1.42
N TRP A 42 2.73 3.85 -2.08
CA TRP A 42 3.71 2.87 -2.55
C TRP A 42 4.87 2.87 -1.58
N LEU A 43 5.05 1.78 -0.83
CA LEU A 43 6.08 1.60 0.17
C LEU A 43 7.14 0.64 -0.38
N TYR A 44 8.27 1.20 -0.81
CA TYR A 44 9.37 0.45 -1.43
C TYR A 44 10.30 -0.11 -0.37
N ALA A 45 10.67 -1.39 -0.51
CA ALA A 45 11.66 -2.08 0.33
C ALA A 45 13.11 -1.72 -0.04
N GLY A 46 13.40 -0.42 -0.23
CA GLY A 46 14.71 0.10 -0.66
C GLY A 46 14.75 0.75 -2.05
N ARG A 47 15.95 1.21 -2.45
CA ARG A 47 16.19 2.03 -3.67
C ARG A 47 16.57 1.27 -4.93
N LYS A 48 16.77 -0.05 -4.87
CA LYS A 48 17.30 -0.79 -6.02
C LYS A 48 16.24 -0.90 -7.12
N PRO A 49 16.65 -0.91 -8.41
CA PRO A 49 15.72 -1.22 -9.48
C PRO A 49 15.04 -2.58 -9.23
N ARG A 50 13.73 -2.65 -9.50
CA ARG A 50 12.89 -3.85 -9.27
C ARG A 50 12.77 -4.27 -7.80
N THR A 51 13.07 -3.37 -6.87
CA THR A 51 12.79 -3.60 -5.45
C THR A 51 11.30 -3.89 -5.26
N PRO A 52 10.96 -4.91 -4.45
CA PRO A 52 9.59 -5.16 -4.07
C PRO A 52 8.96 -3.97 -3.35
N TYR A 53 7.65 -3.82 -3.50
CA TYR A 53 6.93 -2.75 -2.81
C TYR A 53 5.54 -3.20 -2.38
N LEU A 54 5.08 -2.61 -1.29
CA LEU A 54 3.73 -2.75 -0.81
C LEU A 54 2.92 -1.52 -1.22
N VAL A 55 1.80 -1.75 -1.87
CA VAL A 55 0.74 -0.77 -1.97
C VAL A 55 -0.11 -0.91 -0.72
N ALA A 56 -0.10 0.10 0.14
CA ALA A 56 -0.86 0.11 1.39
C ALA A 56 -1.75 1.34 1.44
N GLY A 57 -2.99 1.19 1.89
CA GLY A 57 -3.91 2.30 2.03
C GLY A 57 -4.90 2.12 3.17
N LEU A 58 -5.46 3.23 3.66
CA LEU A 58 -6.47 3.24 4.72
C LEU A 58 -7.75 3.94 4.24
N ARG A 59 -8.89 3.38 4.65
CA ARG A 59 -10.26 3.81 4.33
C ARG A 59 -11.18 3.52 5.52
N GLY A 60 -11.25 4.46 6.47
CA GLY A 60 -11.99 4.27 7.72
C GLY A 60 -11.43 3.09 8.52
N THR A 61 -12.26 2.07 8.80
CA THR A 61 -11.87 0.87 9.57
C THR A 61 -11.26 -0.24 8.70
N ARG A 62 -11.17 -0.02 7.39
CA ARG A 62 -10.57 -0.94 6.41
C ARG A 62 -9.37 -0.30 5.74
N GLY A 63 -8.64 -1.10 4.98
CA GLY A 63 -7.55 -0.62 4.15
C GLY A 63 -7.20 -1.62 3.07
N SER A 64 -6.45 -1.20 2.06
CA SER A 64 -6.05 -2.04 0.93
C SER A 64 -4.60 -2.46 1.06
N LEU A 65 -4.29 -3.70 0.69
CA LEU A 65 -2.93 -4.20 0.53
C LEU A 65 -2.75 -4.85 -0.86
N ALA A 66 -1.63 -4.55 -1.50
CA ALA A 66 -1.14 -5.33 -2.64
C ALA A 66 0.39 -5.37 -2.62
N TRP A 67 0.97 -6.57 -2.65
CA TRP A 67 2.42 -6.76 -2.71
C TRP A 67 2.86 -6.95 -4.15
N HIS A 68 3.92 -6.25 -4.55
CA HIS A 68 4.50 -6.34 -5.87
C HIS A 68 5.93 -6.81 -5.78
N GLU A 69 6.24 -7.91 -6.47
CA GLU A 69 7.57 -8.51 -6.47
C GLU A 69 7.77 -9.31 -7.77
N ASN A 70 8.96 -9.18 -8.39
CA ASN A 70 9.32 -9.92 -9.61
C ASN A 70 8.32 -9.80 -10.79
N GLY A 71 7.52 -8.73 -10.84
CA GLY A 71 6.50 -8.52 -11.87
C GLY A 71 5.16 -9.19 -11.55
N GLU A 72 5.05 -9.88 -10.43
CA GLU A 72 3.80 -10.47 -9.92
C GLU A 72 3.14 -9.52 -8.92
N VAL A 73 1.83 -9.70 -8.78
CA VAL A 73 1.00 -9.00 -7.78
C VAL A 73 0.36 -10.03 -6.88
N PHE A 74 0.43 -9.79 -5.58
CA PHE A 74 -0.19 -10.62 -4.58
C PHE A 74 -1.18 -9.80 -3.76
N LEU A 75 -2.36 -10.36 -3.52
CA LEU A 75 -3.41 -9.78 -2.69
C LEU A 75 -3.56 -10.61 -1.41
N PRO A 76 -4.16 -10.05 -0.34
CA PRO A 76 -4.54 -10.81 0.83
C PRO A 76 -5.47 -11.97 0.45
N ALA A 77 -5.19 -13.17 0.97
CA ALA A 77 -5.97 -14.37 0.70
C ALA A 77 -7.42 -14.20 1.13
N ASP A 78 -7.60 -13.64 2.33
CA ASP A 78 -8.88 -13.35 2.98
C ASP A 78 -9.36 -11.91 2.73
N GLY A 79 -8.79 -11.22 1.73
CA GLY A 79 -9.19 -9.87 1.39
C GLY A 79 -10.65 -9.79 0.94
N ALA A 80 -11.31 -8.71 1.33
CA ALA A 80 -12.72 -8.44 1.13
C ALA A 80 -12.98 -7.48 -0.05
N GLY A 81 -14.28 -7.32 -0.35
CA GLY A 81 -14.78 -6.45 -1.41
C GLY A 81 -15.00 -7.20 -2.72
N GLU A 82 -16.22 -7.13 -3.25
CA GLU A 82 -16.60 -7.73 -4.53
C GLU A 82 -16.33 -6.79 -5.72
N GLU A 83 -16.18 -5.49 -5.44
CA GLU A 83 -15.93 -4.43 -6.41
C GLU A 83 -14.65 -3.66 -6.06
N PRO A 84 -14.02 -3.01 -7.06
CA PRO A 84 -12.89 -2.11 -6.79
C PRO A 84 -13.28 -1.01 -5.80
N ALA A 85 -12.39 -0.73 -4.85
CA ALA A 85 -12.56 0.32 -3.86
C ALA A 85 -11.79 1.58 -4.27
N ASP A 86 -12.37 2.75 -3.99
CA ASP A 86 -11.77 4.03 -4.37
C ASP A 86 -10.69 4.48 -3.39
N TYR A 87 -9.47 4.59 -3.91
CA TYR A 87 -8.32 5.13 -3.19
C TYR A 87 -7.66 6.24 -3.99
N PHE A 88 -7.00 7.17 -3.30
CA PHE A 88 -6.31 8.29 -3.90
C PHE A 88 -4.88 8.39 -3.35
N SER A 89 -3.94 8.87 -4.16
CA SER A 89 -2.62 9.22 -3.64
C SER A 89 -2.71 10.48 -2.77
N LEU A 90 -1.66 10.77 -2.01
CA LEU A 90 -1.53 12.03 -1.26
C LEU A 90 -1.70 13.30 -2.11
N GLN A 91 -1.45 13.21 -3.42
CA GLN A 91 -1.62 14.32 -4.36
C GLN A 91 -3.04 14.38 -4.95
N GLY A 92 -3.96 13.54 -4.47
CA GLY A 92 -5.35 13.49 -4.92
C GLY A 92 -5.56 12.75 -6.25
N ALA A 93 -4.56 12.04 -6.77
CA ALA A 93 -4.71 11.25 -7.99
C ALA A 93 -5.47 9.94 -7.67
N HIS A 94 -6.43 9.58 -8.52
CA HIS A 94 -7.30 8.42 -8.31
C HIS A 94 -6.61 7.11 -8.70
N PHE A 95 -6.59 6.16 -7.77
CA PHE A 95 -5.99 4.83 -7.91
C PHE A 95 -6.91 3.76 -7.28
N PRO A 96 -7.97 3.34 -7.99
CA PRO A 96 -8.82 2.25 -7.52
C PRO A 96 -8.02 1.01 -7.15
N GLN A 97 -8.33 0.42 -6.01
CA GLN A 97 -7.73 -0.84 -5.57
C GLN A 97 -8.66 -2.00 -5.95
N PRO A 98 -8.10 -3.15 -6.36
CA PRO A 98 -8.90 -4.25 -6.91
C PRO A 98 -9.82 -4.88 -5.85
N ALA A 99 -10.87 -5.56 -6.31
CA ALA A 99 -11.68 -6.41 -5.45
C ALA A 99 -10.81 -7.46 -4.73
N GLY A 100 -11.14 -7.78 -3.48
CA GLY A 100 -10.37 -8.71 -2.66
C GLY A 100 -9.03 -8.16 -2.12
N SER A 101 -8.79 -6.85 -2.23
CA SER A 101 -7.58 -6.21 -1.66
C SER A 101 -7.78 -5.67 -0.24
N GLU A 102 -9.03 -5.48 0.20
CA GLU A 102 -9.31 -4.82 1.46
C GLU A 102 -9.24 -5.77 2.66
N VAL A 103 -8.50 -5.37 3.68
CA VAL A 103 -8.41 -6.02 4.99
C VAL A 103 -8.78 -5.01 6.07
N SER A 104 -8.71 -5.39 7.35
CA SER A 104 -8.89 -4.43 8.44
C SER A 104 -7.77 -3.38 8.44
N ALA A 105 -8.07 -2.17 8.91
CA ALA A 105 -7.06 -1.13 9.07
C ALA A 105 -5.89 -1.57 9.98
N GLU A 106 -6.18 -2.41 10.99
CA GLU A 106 -5.17 -2.96 11.88
C GLU A 106 -4.19 -3.89 11.15
N GLU A 107 -4.70 -4.76 10.27
CA GLU A 107 -3.86 -5.62 9.44
C GLU A 107 -2.98 -4.81 8.48
N VAL A 108 -3.51 -3.72 7.90
CA VAL A 108 -2.70 -2.80 7.08
C VAL A 108 -1.54 -2.21 7.89
N LEU A 109 -1.83 -1.68 9.07
CA LEU A 109 -0.81 -1.06 9.92
C LEU A 109 0.24 -2.08 10.39
N LEU A 110 -0.17 -3.32 10.69
CA LEU A 110 0.75 -4.40 11.03
C LEU A 110 1.65 -4.76 9.83
N ALA A 111 1.07 -4.91 8.64
CA ALA A 111 1.83 -5.22 7.43
C ALA A 111 2.86 -4.13 7.10
N VAL A 112 2.50 -2.85 7.27
CA VAL A 112 3.42 -1.71 7.07
C VAL A 112 4.56 -1.74 8.09
N ARG A 113 4.27 -2.06 9.35
CA ARG A 113 5.29 -2.23 10.39
C ARG A 113 6.27 -3.33 10.01
N GLU A 114 5.77 -4.52 9.67
CA GLU A 114 6.60 -5.66 9.26
C GLU A 114 7.45 -5.34 8.04
N LEU A 115 6.91 -4.61 7.07
CA LEU A 115 7.66 -4.15 5.90
C LEU A 115 8.83 -3.24 6.30
N GLY A 116 8.60 -2.26 7.16
CA GLY A 116 9.69 -1.35 7.54
C GLY A 116 10.73 -2.00 8.45
N GLU A 117 10.36 -3.04 9.21
CA GLU A 117 11.29 -3.80 10.05
C GLU A 117 12.10 -4.84 9.26
N SER A 118 11.45 -5.55 8.33
CA SER A 118 12.05 -6.69 7.63
C SER A 118 12.47 -6.39 6.20
N GLN A 119 11.89 -5.37 5.57
CA GLN A 119 12.05 -5.03 4.15
C GLN A 119 11.67 -6.20 3.23
N THR A 120 10.80 -7.09 3.70
CA THR A 120 10.29 -8.25 2.96
C THR A 120 8.77 -8.25 2.94
N ARG A 121 8.20 -9.18 2.17
CA ARG A 121 6.74 -9.36 2.13
C ARG A 121 6.22 -9.62 3.55
N PRO A 122 5.25 -8.82 4.04
CA PRO A 122 4.71 -8.98 5.39
C PRO A 122 4.20 -10.39 5.67
N ALA A 123 4.62 -10.98 6.79
CA ALA A 123 4.34 -12.36 7.16
C ALA A 123 3.01 -12.54 7.89
N SER A 124 2.51 -11.47 8.51
CA SER A 124 1.17 -11.42 9.14
C SER A 124 0.03 -11.60 8.15
N VAL A 125 0.28 -11.36 6.85
CA VAL A 125 -0.72 -11.46 5.79
C VAL A 125 -0.52 -12.77 5.03
N SER A 126 -1.58 -13.56 4.91
CA SER A 126 -1.62 -14.67 3.95
C SER A 126 -1.82 -14.10 2.55
N TRP A 127 -0.93 -14.41 1.61
CA TRP A 127 -0.95 -13.85 0.26
C TRP A 127 -1.41 -14.88 -0.78
N LYS A 128 -2.19 -14.42 -1.76
CA LYS A 128 -2.52 -15.18 -2.98
C LYS A 128 -2.11 -14.37 -4.22
N PRO A 129 -1.76 -15.03 -5.34
CA PRO A 129 -1.63 -14.36 -6.63
C PRO A 129 -2.94 -13.61 -6.97
N ALA A 130 -2.81 -12.40 -7.50
CA ALA A 130 -3.93 -11.58 -7.96
C ALA A 130 -4.59 -12.13 -9.23
#